data_AF-A0A6C0JF16-F1
#
_entry.id   AF-A0A6C0JF16-F1
#
_cell.length_a   1.000
_cell.length_b   1.000
_cell.length_c   1.000
_cell.angle_alpha   90.00
_cell.angle_beta   90.00
_cell.angle_gamma   90.00
#
_symmetry.space_group_name_H-M   'P 1'
#
loop_
_entity.id
_entity.type
_entity.pdbx_description
1 polymer ?
#
loop_
_entity_poly.entity_id
_entity_poly.type
_entity_poly.pdbx_seq_one_letter_code
_entity_poly.pdbx_strand_id
1 'polypeptide(L)'
;MNKILYRFIIVMSDTSAIDEKKNKSEKPKNDLMAFSLSVFNQLITLGVIVLIGSLFLYTGKVAQTNILPTCLAYAPYTDIAPPIKELPVDINVVKTEKGVWSTKLKFPLEENLKTIEKTLGTLKDMINGPKTNVYKMYVGTTLQEVIACNFNIINVISNFINSFLPETLIVILGPLFSLFTYILTGLIDTFYLMFLWFYNIHLLFSEKTETANSTTWKYGDMWGILTWYWSIFYIFLFIIAFFVIGMGFIIPISSFLISTFCICFPLFMKSKNASTGKSYGVFETIKNVLKFKMSIIMILMSLNIIISANKMFGGYTAFVSIIACVLLYFFTSIYQPYTPKGIDHSTFGLGDYTQTEKICIPTAEAKAEPSLIEKIENLFGGSKRRRK
;
A
#
# COMPACT_ATOMS: atom_id res chain seq x y z
N MET A 1 -62.90 15.64 -56.64
CA MET A 1 -62.36 15.23 -55.32
C MET A 1 -60.94 14.66 -55.37
N ASN A 2 -60.48 14.01 -56.44
CA ASN A 2 -59.14 13.38 -56.49
C ASN A 2 -57.91 14.31 -56.68
N LYS A 3 -58.08 15.56 -57.13
CA LYS A 3 -56.93 16.48 -57.36
C LYS A 3 -56.42 17.19 -56.10
N ILE A 4 -57.27 17.33 -55.08
CA ILE A 4 -56.92 17.96 -53.80
C ILE A 4 -56.16 16.97 -52.90
N LEU A 5 -56.58 15.69 -52.92
CA LEU A 5 -55.92 14.62 -52.16
C LEU A 5 -54.47 14.39 -52.64
N TYR A 6 -54.23 14.43 -53.96
CA TYR A 6 -52.89 14.24 -54.52
C TYR A 6 -51.92 15.38 -54.19
N ARG A 7 -52.40 16.63 -54.12
CA ARG A 7 -51.58 17.77 -53.68
C ARG A 7 -51.26 17.71 -52.19
N PHE A 8 -52.14 17.17 -51.36
CA PHE A 8 -51.89 17.02 -49.92
C PHE A 8 -50.82 15.94 -49.62
N ILE A 9 -50.82 14.83 -50.37
CA ILE A 9 -49.87 13.72 -50.17
C ILE A 9 -48.45 14.12 -50.62
N ILE A 10 -48.30 14.85 -51.73
CA ILE A 10 -46.99 15.29 -52.21
C ILE A 10 -46.37 16.33 -51.26
N VAL A 11 -47.16 17.27 -50.73
CA VAL A 11 -46.67 18.29 -49.79
C VAL A 11 -46.25 17.68 -48.44
N MET A 12 -46.91 16.61 -47.97
CA MET A 12 -46.52 15.88 -46.75
C MET A 12 -45.26 15.02 -46.91
N SER A 13 -45.03 14.45 -48.10
CA SER A 13 -43.82 13.66 -48.39
C SER A 13 -42.58 14.55 -48.51
N ASP A 14 -42.72 15.74 -49.09
CA ASP A 14 -41.59 16.67 -49.22
C ASP A 14 -41.27 17.35 -47.89
N THR A 15 -42.26 17.65 -47.04
CA THR A 15 -41.99 18.16 -45.68
C THR A 15 -41.30 17.11 -44.80
N SER A 16 -41.68 15.83 -44.85
CA SER A 16 -41.00 14.80 -44.06
C SER A 16 -39.56 14.53 -44.51
N ALA A 17 -39.30 14.53 -45.82
CA ALA A 17 -37.95 14.33 -46.36
C ALA A 17 -37.04 15.56 -46.18
N ILE A 18 -37.60 16.78 -46.23
CA ILE A 18 -36.88 18.02 -45.97
C ILE A 18 -36.64 18.20 -44.46
N ASP A 19 -37.59 17.84 -43.60
CA ASP A 19 -37.43 17.88 -42.14
C ASP A 19 -36.49 16.77 -41.63
N GLU A 20 -36.46 15.59 -42.26
CA GLU A 20 -35.43 14.56 -42.01
C GLU A 20 -34.03 15.01 -42.44
N LYS A 21 -33.91 15.78 -43.52
CA LYS A 21 -32.62 16.36 -43.94
C LYS A 21 -32.18 17.55 -43.08
N LYS A 22 -33.12 18.39 -42.62
CA LYS A 22 -32.86 19.49 -41.67
C LYS A 22 -32.46 18.97 -40.30
N ASN A 23 -33.10 17.92 -39.79
CA ASN A 23 -32.73 17.28 -38.52
C ASN A 23 -31.40 16.51 -38.60
N LYS A 24 -30.89 16.20 -39.80
CA LYS A 24 -29.55 15.60 -39.99
C LYS A 24 -28.42 16.64 -40.10
N SER A 25 -28.73 17.93 -40.25
CA SER A 25 -27.70 18.98 -40.47
C SER A 25 -27.25 19.74 -39.22
N GLU A 26 -27.90 19.57 -38.07
CA GLU A 26 -27.37 20.08 -36.81
C GLU A 26 -26.63 18.96 -36.08
N LYS A 27 -25.38 18.70 -36.49
CA LYS A 27 -24.43 18.09 -35.54
C LYS A 27 -24.31 19.06 -34.36
N PRO A 28 -24.65 18.65 -33.14
CA PRO A 28 -24.61 19.58 -32.03
C PRO A 28 -23.19 20.11 -31.90
N LYS A 29 -23.06 21.44 -31.83
CA LYS A 29 -21.81 22.18 -31.61
C LYS A 29 -21.07 21.74 -30.32
N ASN A 30 -21.68 20.84 -29.55
CA ASN A 30 -21.23 20.25 -28.30
C ASN A 30 -20.32 19.02 -28.46
N ASP A 31 -20.25 18.37 -29.64
CA ASP A 31 -19.49 17.11 -29.80
C ASP A 31 -17.97 17.30 -29.67
N LEU A 32 -17.44 18.44 -30.17
CA LEU A 32 -16.02 18.77 -30.07
C LEU A 32 -15.62 19.11 -28.63
N MET A 33 -16.49 19.84 -27.92
CA MET A 33 -16.31 20.13 -26.50
C MET A 33 -16.36 18.85 -25.66
N ALA A 34 -17.32 17.96 -25.93
CA ALA A 34 -17.45 16.66 -25.26
C ALA A 34 -16.23 15.76 -25.52
N PHE A 35 -15.73 15.72 -26.76
CA PHE A 35 -14.49 15.01 -27.10
C PHE A 35 -13.29 15.59 -26.33
N SER A 36 -13.09 16.91 -26.35
CA SER A 36 -12.00 17.58 -25.64
C SER A 36 -12.04 17.29 -24.13
N LEU A 37 -13.22 17.41 -23.51
CA LEU A 37 -13.42 17.09 -22.10
C LEU A 37 -13.14 15.61 -21.81
N SER A 38 -13.54 14.71 -22.71
CA SER A 38 -13.27 13.27 -22.59
C SER A 38 -11.78 12.95 -22.63
N VAL A 39 -11.05 13.53 -23.59
CA VAL A 39 -9.59 13.38 -23.69
C VAL A 39 -8.89 13.97 -22.45
N PHE A 40 -9.34 15.13 -21.97
CA PHE A 40 -8.80 15.75 -20.77
C PHE A 40 -9.03 14.89 -19.51
N ASN A 41 -10.23 14.35 -19.33
CA ASN A 41 -10.54 13.44 -18.22
C ASN A 41 -9.71 12.15 -18.30
N GLN A 42 -9.48 11.62 -19.50
CA GLN A 42 -8.62 10.45 -19.70
C GLN A 42 -7.15 10.77 -19.36
N LEU A 43 -6.67 11.96 -19.70
CA LEU A 43 -5.33 12.42 -19.34
C LEU A 43 -5.17 12.53 -17.82
N ILE A 44 -6.16 13.11 -17.13
CA ILE A 44 -6.17 13.16 -15.66
C ILE A 44 -6.17 11.74 -15.08
N THR A 45 -7.04 10.85 -15.60
CA THR A 45 -7.14 9.47 -15.12
C THR A 45 -5.81 8.73 -15.28
N LEU A 46 -5.18 8.84 -16.44
CA LEU A 46 -3.86 8.25 -16.68
C LEU A 46 -2.79 8.85 -15.78
N GLY A 47 -2.83 10.17 -15.55
CA GLY A 47 -1.94 10.86 -14.61
C GLY A 47 -2.08 10.33 -13.18
N VAL A 48 -3.31 10.11 -12.70
CA VAL A 48 -3.58 9.50 -11.38
C VAL A 48 -3.07 8.06 -11.32
N ILE A 49 -3.28 7.26 -12.38
CA ILE A 49 -2.76 5.89 -12.46
C ILE A 49 -1.24 5.88 -12.36
N VAL A 50 -0.55 6.70 -13.16
CA VAL A 50 0.91 6.80 -13.14
C VAL A 50 1.42 7.30 -11.80
N LEU A 51 0.73 8.27 -11.17
CA LEU A 51 1.09 8.80 -9.87
C LEU A 51 1.02 7.70 -8.81
N ILE A 52 -0.15 7.10 -8.58
CA ILE A 52 -0.35 6.04 -7.58
C ILE A 52 0.54 4.83 -7.88
N GLY A 53 0.68 4.47 -9.15
CA GLY A 53 1.58 3.41 -9.61
C GLY A 53 3.04 3.66 -9.27
N SER A 54 3.50 4.90 -9.38
CA SER A 54 4.86 5.30 -9.00
C SER A 54 5.06 5.23 -7.49
N LEU A 55 4.05 5.62 -6.70
CA LEU A 55 4.07 5.46 -5.24
C LEU A 55 4.19 3.99 -4.86
N PHE A 56 3.37 3.13 -5.47
CA PHE A 56 3.38 1.69 -5.22
C PHE A 56 4.71 1.05 -5.63
N LEU A 57 5.28 1.46 -6.78
CA LEU A 57 6.62 1.03 -7.19
C LEU A 57 7.68 1.40 -6.15
N TYR A 58 7.65 2.62 -5.60
CA TYR A 58 8.58 3.04 -4.55
C TYR A 58 8.42 2.23 -3.28
N THR A 59 7.18 2.01 -2.83
CA THR A 59 6.87 1.11 -1.71
C THR A 59 7.41 -0.30 -1.95
N GLY A 60 7.31 -0.80 -3.19
CA GLY A 60 7.97 -2.02 -3.62
C GLY A 60 9.47 -2.01 -3.34
N LYS A 61 10.18 -0.97 -3.76
CA LYS A 61 11.63 -0.91 -3.56
C LYS A 61 12.02 -0.82 -2.09
N VAL A 62 11.22 -0.13 -1.28
CA VAL A 62 11.37 -0.11 0.18
C VAL A 62 11.17 -1.51 0.76
N ALA A 63 10.09 -2.20 0.39
CA ALA A 63 9.78 -3.54 0.87
C ALA A 63 10.87 -4.57 0.57
N GLN A 64 11.54 -4.45 -0.59
CA GLN A 64 12.65 -5.32 -0.98
C GLN A 64 13.85 -5.22 -0.01
N THR A 65 14.03 -4.08 0.66
CA THR A 65 15.10 -3.92 1.67
C THR A 65 14.75 -4.50 3.03
N ASN A 66 13.47 -4.87 3.25
CA ASN A 66 12.97 -5.37 4.52
C ASN A 66 13.18 -4.41 5.71
N ILE A 67 13.35 -3.11 5.43
CA ILE A 67 13.61 -2.07 6.44
C ILE A 67 12.40 -1.72 7.30
N LEU A 68 11.18 -2.04 6.82
CA LEU A 68 9.97 -1.81 7.59
C LEU A 68 9.99 -2.62 8.91
N PRO A 69 9.44 -2.07 10.01
CA PRO A 69 9.50 -2.71 11.31
C PRO A 69 8.47 -3.83 11.43
N THR A 70 8.78 -4.97 10.82
CA THR A 70 7.97 -6.20 10.83
C THR A 70 8.14 -7.07 12.08
N CYS A 71 9.07 -6.72 12.97
CA CYS A 71 9.56 -7.60 14.02
C CYS A 71 9.61 -6.89 15.36
N LEU A 72 8.85 -7.36 16.34
CA LEU A 72 8.74 -6.73 17.67
C LEU A 72 10.03 -6.82 18.51
N ALA A 73 10.98 -7.69 18.13
CA ALA A 73 12.25 -7.83 18.83
C ALA A 73 13.26 -6.69 18.56
N TYR A 74 13.02 -5.88 17.52
CA TYR A 74 13.95 -4.85 17.06
C TYR A 74 13.34 -3.45 17.12
N ALA A 75 14.19 -2.43 16.91
CA ALA A 75 13.78 -1.05 16.74
C ALA A 75 12.67 -0.94 15.67
N PRO A 76 11.64 -0.09 15.91
CA PRO A 76 11.53 0.90 16.99
C PRO A 76 10.90 0.35 18.29
N TYR A 77 10.54 -0.93 18.32
CA TYR A 77 9.82 -1.54 19.44
C TYR A 77 10.75 -1.85 20.63
N THR A 78 12.04 -2.05 20.34
CA THR A 78 13.13 -2.19 21.31
C THR A 78 14.27 -1.21 20.99
N ASP A 79 15.35 -1.27 21.77
CA ASP A 79 16.60 -0.53 21.50
C ASP A 79 17.58 -1.31 20.60
N ILE A 80 17.19 -2.49 20.14
CA ILE A 80 18.06 -3.37 19.35
C ILE A 80 17.88 -3.07 17.86
N ALA A 81 18.93 -2.61 17.19
CA ALA A 81 18.88 -2.38 15.75
C ALA A 81 18.63 -3.69 14.97
N PRO A 82 17.83 -3.66 13.89
CA PRO A 82 17.56 -4.86 13.10
C PRO A 82 18.81 -5.26 12.28
N PRO A 83 19.14 -6.57 12.17
CA PRO A 83 20.32 -7.06 11.48
C PRO A 83 20.13 -7.11 9.96
N ILE A 84 19.88 -5.96 9.33
CA ILE A 84 19.59 -5.84 7.90
C ILE A 84 20.86 -5.42 7.15
N LYS A 85 21.20 -6.14 6.08
CA LYS A 85 22.31 -5.77 5.19
C LYS A 85 21.82 -4.79 4.12
N GLU A 86 22.50 -3.66 3.97
CA GLU A 86 22.17 -2.72 2.90
C GLU A 86 22.60 -3.26 1.54
N LEU A 87 21.61 -3.58 0.69
CA LEU A 87 21.83 -4.02 -0.68
C LEU A 87 21.30 -2.99 -1.68
N PRO A 88 21.97 -2.79 -2.82
CA PRO A 88 21.47 -1.92 -3.87
C PRO A 88 20.22 -2.52 -4.51
N VAL A 89 19.14 -1.75 -4.56
CA VAL A 89 17.87 -2.13 -5.16
C VAL A 89 17.72 -1.51 -6.54
N ASP A 90 17.30 -2.30 -7.52
CA ASP A 90 17.08 -1.83 -8.88
C ASP A 90 15.81 -1.01 -9.05
N ILE A 91 15.92 0.12 -9.73
CA ILE A 91 14.81 0.91 -10.24
C ILE A 91 15.09 1.41 -11.67
N ASN A 92 14.07 1.88 -12.38
CA ASN A 92 14.18 2.43 -13.73
C ASN A 92 14.77 1.41 -14.73
N VAL A 93 14.33 0.17 -14.62
CA VAL A 93 14.81 -0.93 -15.46
C VAL A 93 14.36 -0.71 -16.91
N VAL A 94 15.31 -0.70 -17.84
CA VAL A 94 15.06 -0.61 -19.27
C VAL A 94 15.90 -1.64 -20.03
N LYS A 95 15.27 -2.28 -21.02
CA LYS A 95 15.95 -3.14 -21.98
C LYS A 95 16.30 -2.34 -23.23
N THR A 96 17.57 -2.38 -23.61
CA THR A 96 18.09 -1.77 -24.84
C THR A 96 18.77 -2.85 -25.68
N GLU A 97 19.13 -2.53 -26.93
CA GLU A 97 19.91 -3.44 -27.79
C GLU A 97 21.24 -3.86 -27.15
N LYS A 98 21.84 -2.98 -26.35
CA LYS A 98 23.10 -3.23 -25.64
C LYS A 98 22.93 -4.05 -24.37
N GLY A 99 21.70 -4.41 -23.99
CA GLY A 99 21.34 -5.17 -22.80
C GLY A 99 20.49 -4.38 -21.80
N VAL A 100 20.43 -4.86 -20.55
CA VAL A 100 19.54 -4.34 -19.51
C VAL A 100 20.26 -3.32 -18.64
N TRP A 101 19.61 -2.19 -18.40
CA TRP A 101 20.12 -1.08 -17.59
C TRP A 101 19.15 -0.76 -16.46
N SER A 102 19.70 -0.33 -15.32
CA SER A 102 18.91 0.10 -14.17
C SER A 102 19.66 1.16 -13.36
N THR A 103 18.90 1.99 -12.65
CA THR A 103 19.42 2.85 -11.58
C THR A 103 19.43 2.05 -10.28
N LYS A 104 20.55 2.07 -9.55
CA LYS A 104 20.69 1.38 -8.27
C LYS A 104 20.37 2.34 -7.12
N LEU A 105 19.46 1.96 -6.24
CA LEU A 105 19.10 2.70 -5.02
C LEU A 105 19.74 2.04 -3.81
N LYS A 106 20.20 2.83 -2.85
CA LYS A 106 20.56 2.40 -1.50
C LYS A 106 19.58 3.02 -0.52
N PHE A 107 19.17 2.26 0.48
CA PHE A 107 18.34 2.74 1.58
C PHE A 107 19.18 2.73 2.85
N PRO A 108 19.81 3.88 3.22
CA PRO A 108 20.69 3.94 4.38
C PRO A 108 19.93 3.58 5.65
N LEU A 109 20.37 2.55 6.35
CA LEU A 109 19.67 1.97 7.49
C LEU A 109 19.59 2.99 8.63
N GLU A 110 20.70 3.66 8.96
CA GLU A 110 20.75 4.62 10.07
C GLU A 110 19.80 5.81 9.86
N GLU A 111 19.73 6.37 8.65
CA GLU A 111 18.85 7.50 8.34
C GLU A 111 17.37 7.11 8.42
N ASN A 112 17.04 5.91 7.96
CA ASN A 112 15.68 5.39 7.96
C ASN A 112 15.25 4.95 9.36
N LEU A 113 16.14 4.34 10.14
CA LEU A 113 15.86 4.00 11.54
C LEU A 113 15.53 5.26 12.35
N LYS A 114 16.24 6.38 12.15
CA LYS A 114 15.87 7.66 12.77
C LYS A 114 14.45 8.12 12.41
N THR A 115 14.04 7.97 11.15
CA THR A 115 12.66 8.27 10.72
C THR A 115 11.65 7.32 11.36
N ILE A 116 11.98 6.02 11.43
CA ILE A 116 11.13 4.98 12.03
C ILE A 116 10.97 5.21 13.52
N GLU A 117 12.06 5.43 14.26
CA GLU A 117 12.06 5.74 15.71
C GLU A 117 11.30 7.03 16.02
N LYS A 118 11.49 8.08 15.22
CA LYS A 118 10.74 9.34 15.40
C LYS A 118 9.22 9.13 15.28
N THR A 119 8.78 8.21 14.42
CA THR A 119 7.36 8.02 14.12
C THR A 119 6.71 6.97 15.03
N LEU A 120 7.41 5.87 15.29
CA LEU A 120 6.87 4.68 15.96
C LEU A 120 7.52 4.40 17.33
N GLY A 121 8.62 5.07 17.67
CA GLY A 121 9.28 4.93 18.97
C GLY A 121 8.39 5.36 20.15
N THR A 122 7.40 6.23 19.89
CA THR A 122 6.37 6.60 20.87
C THR A 122 5.57 5.40 21.36
N LEU A 123 5.42 4.34 20.55
CA LEU A 123 4.76 3.11 20.98
C LEU A 123 5.59 2.36 22.02
N LYS A 124 6.92 2.37 21.90
CA LYS A 124 7.82 1.81 22.93
C LYS A 124 7.70 2.62 24.22
N ASP A 125 7.62 3.94 24.13
CA ASP A 125 7.44 4.82 25.28
C ASP A 125 6.07 4.65 25.95
N MET A 126 5.01 4.33 25.19
CA MET A 126 3.71 3.95 25.76
C MET A 126 3.80 2.68 26.61
N ILE A 127 4.69 1.74 26.28
CA ILE A 127 4.87 0.49 27.01
C ILE A 127 5.85 0.67 28.17
N ASN A 128 7.06 1.18 27.92
CA ASN A 128 8.17 1.16 28.89
C ASN A 128 8.63 2.55 29.35
N GLY A 129 7.97 3.62 28.90
CA GLY A 129 8.33 4.99 29.27
C GLY A 129 8.07 5.32 30.75
N PRO A 130 8.55 6.48 31.23
CA PRO A 130 8.30 6.92 32.59
C PRO A 130 6.82 7.17 32.83
N LYS A 131 6.31 6.79 34.01
CA LYS A 131 4.91 6.98 34.44
C LYS A 131 3.89 6.35 33.48
N THR A 132 4.24 5.22 32.86
CA THR A 132 3.26 4.46 32.08
C THR A 132 2.30 3.68 33.00
N ASN A 133 1.14 3.29 32.46
CA ASN A 133 0.11 2.56 33.18
C ASN A 133 -0.37 1.36 32.33
N VAL A 134 -1.12 0.46 32.97
CA VAL A 134 -1.56 -0.80 32.34
C VAL A 134 -2.37 -0.58 31.07
N TYR A 135 -3.14 0.51 30.98
CA TYR A 135 -3.93 0.84 29.79
C TYR A 135 -3.06 1.31 28.63
N LYS A 136 -2.05 2.16 28.90
CA LYS A 136 -1.07 2.59 27.91
C LYS A 136 -0.25 1.42 27.40
N MET A 137 0.17 0.52 28.29
CA MET A 137 0.84 -0.71 27.90
C MET A 137 -0.06 -1.57 27.02
N TYR A 138 -1.32 -1.82 27.42
CA TYR A 138 -2.27 -2.61 26.64
C TYR A 138 -2.48 -2.05 25.22
N VAL A 139 -2.72 -0.74 25.10
CA VAL A 139 -2.92 -0.08 23.80
C VAL A 139 -1.61 -0.09 23.00
N GLY A 140 -0.48 0.23 23.64
CA GLY A 140 0.83 0.25 23.02
C GLY A 140 1.18 -1.12 22.42
N THR A 141 1.08 -2.19 23.19
CA THR A 141 1.35 -3.57 22.74
C THR A 141 0.43 -3.95 21.57
N THR A 142 -0.88 -3.71 21.70
CA THR A 142 -1.85 -4.02 20.64
C THR A 142 -1.52 -3.26 19.35
N LEU A 143 -1.18 -1.97 19.43
CA LEU A 143 -0.80 -1.19 18.25
C LEU A 143 0.51 -1.67 17.62
N GLN A 144 1.52 -2.02 18.42
CA GLN A 144 2.78 -2.55 17.90
C GLN A 144 2.55 -3.84 17.13
N GLU A 145 1.76 -4.78 17.67
CA GLU A 145 1.45 -6.06 17.04
C GLU A 145 0.73 -5.90 15.70
N VAL A 146 -0.29 -5.04 15.64
CA VAL A 146 -1.06 -4.80 14.41
C VAL A 146 -0.22 -4.09 13.35
N ILE A 147 0.53 -3.05 13.74
CA ILE A 147 1.41 -2.31 12.81
C ILE A 147 2.50 -3.23 12.25
N ALA A 148 3.14 -4.05 13.09
CA ALA A 148 4.16 -5.00 12.64
C ALA A 148 3.57 -6.03 11.66
N CYS A 149 2.36 -6.52 11.93
CA CYS A 149 1.63 -7.43 11.05
C CYS A 149 1.33 -6.78 9.69
N ASN A 150 0.85 -5.54 9.67
CA ASN A 150 0.60 -4.80 8.44
C ASN A 150 1.86 -4.54 7.62
N PHE A 151 2.97 -4.16 8.26
CA PHE A 151 4.24 -4.03 7.53
C PHE A 151 4.73 -5.35 6.98
N ASN A 152 4.48 -6.46 7.67
CA ASN A 152 4.81 -7.79 7.15
C ASN A 152 3.98 -8.11 5.90
N ILE A 153 2.67 -7.86 5.93
CA ILE A 153 1.78 -8.05 4.76
C ILE A 153 2.23 -7.19 3.58
N ILE A 154 2.51 -5.90 3.82
CA ILE A 154 3.00 -4.97 2.80
C ILE A 154 4.33 -5.47 2.21
N ASN A 155 5.26 -5.92 3.06
CA ASN A 155 6.54 -6.48 2.61
C ASN A 155 6.34 -7.70 1.72
N VAL A 156 5.52 -8.67 2.15
CA VAL A 156 5.25 -9.90 1.41
C VAL A 156 4.61 -9.60 0.05
N ILE A 157 3.54 -8.81 0.01
CA ILE A 157 2.81 -8.49 -1.22
C ILE A 157 3.67 -7.69 -2.18
N SER A 158 4.35 -6.66 -1.69
CA SER A 158 5.15 -5.79 -2.54
C SER A 158 6.39 -6.52 -3.08
N ASN A 159 7.01 -7.38 -2.27
CA ASN A 159 8.13 -8.20 -2.71
C ASN A 159 7.71 -9.25 -3.75
N PHE A 160 6.56 -9.90 -3.54
CA PHE A 160 5.97 -10.80 -4.52
C PHE A 160 5.75 -10.06 -5.86
N ILE A 161 5.09 -8.90 -5.83
CA ILE A 161 4.82 -8.12 -7.05
C ILE A 161 6.12 -7.70 -7.75
N ASN A 162 7.13 -7.22 -7.01
CA ASN A 162 8.44 -6.85 -7.58
C ASN A 162 9.16 -8.01 -8.26
N SER A 163 9.03 -9.22 -7.71
CA SER A 163 9.72 -10.41 -8.22
C SER A 163 9.06 -10.95 -9.48
N PHE A 164 7.73 -10.83 -9.58
CA PHE A 164 6.96 -11.40 -10.69
C PHE A 164 6.68 -10.41 -11.84
N LEU A 165 6.57 -9.11 -11.56
CA LEU A 165 6.12 -8.13 -12.54
C LEU A 165 7.23 -7.12 -12.92
N PRO A 166 7.34 -6.75 -14.21
CA PRO A 166 8.17 -5.65 -14.64
C PRO A 166 7.61 -4.32 -14.12
N GLU A 167 8.48 -3.33 -13.89
CA GLU A 167 8.10 -2.02 -13.32
C GLU A 167 6.97 -1.33 -14.07
N THR A 168 6.91 -1.47 -15.39
CA THR A 168 5.81 -0.92 -16.19
C THR A 168 4.46 -1.45 -15.74
N LEU A 169 4.34 -2.76 -15.53
CA LEU A 169 3.08 -3.36 -15.07
C LEU A 169 2.80 -2.97 -13.63
N ILE A 170 3.83 -2.84 -12.78
CA ILE A 170 3.68 -2.33 -11.42
C ILE A 170 3.12 -0.90 -11.42
N VAL A 171 3.58 -0.03 -12.33
CA VAL A 171 3.06 1.34 -12.45
C VAL A 171 1.61 1.36 -12.95
N ILE A 172 1.28 0.58 -13.99
CA ILE A 172 -0.07 0.59 -14.57
C ILE A 172 -1.09 -0.07 -13.64
N LEU A 173 -0.73 -1.19 -13.00
CA LEU A 173 -1.60 -1.96 -12.10
C LEU A 173 -1.47 -1.53 -10.64
N GLY A 174 -0.54 -0.64 -10.31
CA GLY A 174 -0.28 -0.18 -8.94
C GLY A 174 -1.50 0.36 -8.19
N PRO A 175 -2.42 1.13 -8.82
CA PRO A 175 -3.67 1.51 -8.16
C PRO A 175 -4.51 0.31 -7.71
N LEU A 176 -4.59 -0.74 -8.54
CA LEU A 176 -5.32 -1.96 -8.22
C LEU A 176 -4.64 -2.73 -7.08
N PHE A 177 -3.30 -2.86 -7.13
CA PHE A 177 -2.55 -3.53 -6.06
C PHE A 177 -2.60 -2.76 -4.74
N SER A 178 -2.54 -1.44 -4.79
CA SER A 178 -2.68 -0.59 -3.61
C SER A 178 -4.06 -0.72 -2.99
N LEU A 179 -5.12 -0.72 -3.80
CA LEU A 179 -6.50 -0.93 -3.31
C LEU A 179 -6.68 -2.32 -2.72
N PHE A 180 -6.16 -3.36 -3.40
CA PHE A 180 -6.20 -4.73 -2.91
C PHE A 180 -5.48 -4.86 -1.56
N THR A 181 -4.27 -4.32 -1.46
CA THR A 181 -3.48 -4.35 -0.21
C THR A 181 -4.24 -3.62 0.90
N TYR A 182 -4.83 -2.47 0.61
CA TYR A 182 -5.62 -1.69 1.56
C TYR A 182 -6.84 -2.43 2.10
N ILE A 183 -7.61 -3.07 1.22
CA ILE A 183 -8.77 -3.87 1.64
C ILE A 183 -8.30 -5.05 2.49
N LEU A 184 -7.24 -5.74 2.05
CA LEU A 184 -6.72 -6.90 2.75
C LEU A 184 -6.20 -6.57 4.15
N THR A 185 -5.38 -5.52 4.30
CA THR A 185 -4.90 -5.08 5.61
C THR A 185 -6.06 -4.63 6.49
N GLY A 186 -7.05 -3.90 5.95
CA GLY A 186 -8.21 -3.47 6.74
C GLY A 186 -9.05 -4.64 7.26
N LEU A 187 -9.25 -5.67 6.44
CA LEU A 187 -9.93 -6.90 6.86
C LEU A 187 -9.13 -7.64 7.93
N ILE A 188 -7.83 -7.86 7.70
CA ILE A 188 -6.96 -8.55 8.67
C ILE A 188 -6.90 -7.77 9.98
N ASP A 189 -6.69 -6.46 9.94
CA ASP A 189 -6.68 -5.58 11.11
C ASP A 189 -7.97 -5.70 11.91
N THR A 190 -9.12 -5.77 11.24
CA THR A 190 -10.42 -5.90 11.92
C THR A 190 -10.47 -7.18 12.74
N PHE A 191 -10.14 -8.33 12.13
CA PHE A 191 -10.14 -9.62 12.84
C PHE A 191 -9.03 -9.71 13.89
N TYR A 192 -7.85 -9.18 13.58
CA TYR A 192 -6.70 -9.25 14.46
C TYR A 192 -6.88 -8.35 15.68
N LEU A 193 -7.42 -7.14 15.52
CA LEU A 193 -7.80 -6.28 16.64
C LEU A 193 -8.88 -6.92 17.52
N MET A 194 -9.88 -7.59 16.93
CA MET A 194 -10.87 -8.35 17.72
C MET A 194 -10.22 -9.46 18.54
N PHE A 195 -9.28 -10.20 17.95
CA PHE A 195 -8.52 -11.23 18.66
C PHE A 195 -7.65 -10.63 19.77
N LEU A 196 -6.84 -9.61 19.43
CA LEU A 196 -5.93 -8.94 20.36
C LEU A 196 -6.67 -8.25 21.50
N TRP A 197 -7.91 -7.80 21.26
CA TRP A 197 -8.77 -7.25 22.30
C TRP A 197 -8.84 -8.20 23.50
N PHE A 198 -9.10 -9.48 23.26
CA PHE A 198 -9.19 -10.46 24.34
C PHE A 198 -7.85 -11.07 24.70
N TYR A 199 -6.96 -11.29 23.73
CA TYR A 199 -5.65 -11.89 23.97
C TYR A 199 -4.80 -11.06 24.94
N ASN A 200 -4.79 -9.74 24.76
CA ASN A 200 -3.98 -8.83 25.57
C ASN A 200 -4.63 -8.45 26.91
N ILE A 201 -5.81 -8.97 27.26
CA ILE A 201 -6.51 -8.60 28.50
C ILE A 201 -5.68 -8.88 29.76
N HIS A 202 -4.82 -9.91 29.73
CA HIS A 202 -3.92 -10.26 30.81
C HIS A 202 -2.95 -9.12 31.18
N LEU A 203 -2.62 -8.24 30.21
CA LEU A 203 -1.76 -7.09 30.43
C LEU A 203 -2.37 -6.08 31.41
N LEU A 204 -3.71 -6.02 31.51
CA LEU A 204 -4.40 -5.11 32.43
C LEU A 204 -4.14 -5.44 33.91
N PHE A 205 -3.70 -6.67 34.18
CA PHE A 205 -3.35 -7.15 35.52
C PHE A 205 -1.85 -7.11 35.80
N SER A 206 -1.05 -6.52 34.91
CA SER A 206 0.40 -6.47 35.09
C SER A 206 0.80 -5.50 36.19
N GLU A 207 1.85 -5.87 36.92
CA GLU A 207 2.44 -5.07 37.98
C GLU A 207 3.63 -4.29 37.44
N LYS A 208 3.71 -3.00 37.78
CA LYS A 208 4.80 -2.13 37.34
C LYS A 208 5.90 -2.02 38.39
N THR A 209 7.14 -2.00 37.93
CA THR A 209 8.30 -1.55 38.69
C THR A 209 8.85 -0.30 38.02
N GLU A 210 8.74 0.84 38.68
CA GLU A 210 9.15 2.14 38.14
C GLU A 210 10.58 2.51 38.55
N THR A 211 11.33 3.02 37.58
CA THR A 211 12.59 3.75 37.80
C THR A 211 12.43 5.19 37.33
N ALA A 212 13.42 6.05 37.59
CA ALA A 212 13.37 7.46 37.17
C ALA A 212 13.19 7.63 35.64
N ASN A 213 13.67 6.68 34.84
CA ASN A 213 13.75 6.80 33.38
C ASN A 213 12.87 5.80 32.62
N SER A 214 12.39 4.72 33.26
CA SER A 214 11.62 3.68 32.59
C SER A 214 10.69 2.92 33.54
N THR A 215 9.69 2.28 32.97
CA THR A 215 8.82 1.33 33.66
C THR A 215 9.09 -0.07 33.15
N THR A 216 9.22 -1.03 34.05
CA THR A 216 9.31 -2.45 33.72
C THR A 216 8.08 -3.18 34.24
N TRP A 217 7.65 -4.21 33.50
CA TRP A 217 6.40 -4.91 33.77
C TRP A 217 6.66 -6.35 34.20
N LYS A 218 5.90 -6.80 35.19
CA LYS A 218 5.81 -8.19 35.60
C LYS A 218 4.37 -8.65 35.44
N TYR A 219 4.19 -9.92 35.08
CA TYR A 219 2.86 -10.53 35.08
C TYR A 219 2.30 -10.51 36.50
N GLY A 220 1.12 -9.92 36.69
CA GLY A 220 0.40 -10.00 37.95
C GLY A 220 -0.50 -11.23 38.01
N ASP A 221 -0.87 -11.62 39.23
CA ASP A 221 -1.68 -12.82 39.45
C ASP A 221 -3.18 -12.55 39.28
N MET A 222 -3.64 -12.76 38.04
CA MET A 222 -5.05 -12.62 37.65
C MET A 222 -5.98 -13.60 38.38
N TRP A 223 -5.48 -14.79 38.74
CA TRP A 223 -6.28 -15.90 39.29
C TRP A 223 -6.00 -16.16 40.77
N GLY A 224 -5.36 -15.22 41.46
CA GLY A 224 -5.10 -15.29 42.88
C GLY A 224 -6.39 -15.44 43.70
N ILE A 225 -6.30 -16.16 44.81
CA ILE A 225 -7.45 -16.53 45.68
C ILE A 225 -8.26 -15.31 46.16
N LEU A 226 -7.62 -14.14 46.27
CA LEU A 226 -8.25 -12.89 46.69
C LEU A 226 -8.52 -11.89 45.55
N THR A 227 -8.07 -12.17 44.32
CA THR A 227 -8.15 -11.26 43.17
C THR A 227 -9.06 -11.77 42.06
N TRP A 228 -9.34 -13.08 42.00
CA TRP A 228 -10.09 -13.70 40.91
C TRP A 228 -11.49 -13.10 40.67
N TYR A 229 -12.21 -12.70 41.72
CA TYR A 229 -13.56 -12.14 41.58
C TYR A 229 -13.54 -10.73 40.95
N TRP A 230 -12.53 -9.91 41.27
CA TRP A 230 -12.29 -8.63 40.60
C TRP A 230 -11.89 -8.85 39.14
N SER A 231 -11.04 -9.84 38.86
CA SER A 231 -10.65 -10.20 37.49
C SER A 231 -11.86 -10.56 36.63
N ILE A 232 -12.78 -11.41 37.13
CA ILE A 232 -14.01 -11.76 36.41
C ILE A 232 -14.88 -10.52 36.16
N PHE A 233 -15.03 -9.64 37.14
CA PHE A 233 -15.78 -8.41 36.98
C PHE A 233 -15.17 -7.50 35.89
N TYR A 234 -13.85 -7.31 35.89
CA TYR A 234 -13.18 -6.53 34.85
C TYR A 234 -13.31 -7.15 33.46
N ILE A 235 -13.17 -8.48 33.34
CA ILE A 235 -13.39 -9.19 32.08
C ILE A 235 -14.81 -8.96 31.56
N PHE A 236 -15.81 -9.06 32.44
CA PHE A 236 -17.21 -8.85 32.08
C PHE A 236 -17.45 -7.42 31.56
N LEU A 237 -16.92 -6.39 32.25
CA LEU A 237 -16.98 -5.01 31.76
C LEU A 237 -16.26 -4.85 30.42
N PHE A 238 -15.14 -5.54 30.22
CA PHE A 238 -14.37 -5.48 28.98
C PHE A 238 -15.11 -6.11 27.80
N ILE A 239 -15.85 -7.19 28.04
CA ILE A 239 -16.75 -7.81 27.06
C ILE A 239 -17.91 -6.85 26.71
N ILE A 240 -18.52 -6.19 27.71
CA ILE A 240 -19.56 -5.18 27.44
C ILE A 240 -18.97 -4.05 26.60
N ALA A 241 -17.80 -3.53 26.96
CA ALA A 241 -17.13 -2.46 26.22
C ALA A 241 -16.85 -2.88 24.77
N PHE A 242 -16.46 -4.14 24.54
CA PHE A 242 -16.27 -4.70 23.21
C PHE A 242 -17.55 -4.62 22.37
N PHE A 243 -18.69 -5.08 22.89
CA PHE A 243 -19.94 -5.08 22.11
C PHE A 243 -20.57 -3.70 21.95
N VAL A 244 -20.46 -2.82 22.95
CA VAL A 244 -21.09 -1.48 22.92
C VAL A 244 -20.29 -0.49 22.08
N ILE A 245 -18.97 -0.43 22.25
CA ILE A 245 -18.11 0.60 21.64
C ILE A 245 -17.00 -0.02 20.77
N GLY A 246 -16.45 -1.16 21.19
CA GLY A 246 -15.35 -1.85 20.52
C GLY A 246 -15.66 -2.19 19.06
N MET A 247 -16.66 -3.05 18.86
CA MET A 247 -17.05 -3.57 17.55
C MET A 247 -17.66 -2.49 16.64
N GLY A 248 -18.44 -1.56 17.22
CA GLY A 248 -19.14 -0.53 16.45
C GLY A 248 -18.24 0.63 15.99
N PHE A 249 -17.28 1.04 16.82
CA PHE A 249 -16.51 2.26 16.57
C PHE A 249 -15.01 2.03 16.65
N ILE A 250 -14.49 1.53 17.78
CA ILE A 250 -13.05 1.52 18.02
C ILE A 250 -12.31 0.64 17.01
N ILE A 251 -12.79 -0.58 16.76
CA ILE A 251 -12.13 -1.53 15.87
C ILE A 251 -12.18 -1.09 14.41
N PRO A 252 -13.34 -0.73 13.83
CA PRO A 252 -13.40 -0.26 12.44
C PRO A 252 -12.56 1.00 12.20
N ILE A 253 -12.61 1.98 13.12
CA ILE A 253 -11.85 3.23 12.99
C ILE A 253 -10.35 2.94 13.12
N SER A 254 -9.94 2.13 14.10
CA SER A 254 -8.53 1.79 14.30
C SER A 254 -7.97 1.01 13.11
N SER A 255 -8.71 0.02 12.59
CA SER A 255 -8.34 -0.73 11.39
C SER A 255 -8.13 0.22 10.20
N PHE A 256 -9.10 1.11 9.93
CA PHE A 256 -8.99 2.10 8.87
C PHE A 256 -7.74 2.99 9.00
N LEU A 257 -7.51 3.54 10.19
CA LEU A 257 -6.38 4.45 10.45
C LEU A 257 -5.03 3.73 10.37
N ILE A 258 -4.92 2.54 10.96
CA ILE A 258 -3.68 1.75 10.98
C ILE A 258 -3.33 1.28 9.57
N SER A 259 -4.30 0.73 8.82
CA SER A 259 -4.10 0.34 7.42
C SER A 259 -3.67 1.51 6.53
N THR A 260 -4.34 2.66 6.64
CA THR A 260 -3.99 3.88 5.89
C THR A 260 -2.58 4.34 6.23
N PHE A 261 -2.24 4.38 7.51
CA PHE A 261 -0.91 4.74 7.98
C PHE A 261 0.16 3.79 7.42
N CYS A 262 -0.04 2.47 7.54
CA CYS A 262 0.95 1.49 7.14
C CYS A 262 1.22 1.50 5.63
N ILE A 263 0.20 1.73 4.79
CA ILE A 263 0.37 1.80 3.33
C ILE A 263 1.12 3.06 2.89
N CYS A 264 0.89 4.18 3.57
CA CYS A 264 1.57 5.44 3.27
C CYS A 264 2.99 5.51 3.87
N PHE A 265 3.24 4.78 4.97
CA PHE A 265 4.50 4.90 5.72
C PHE A 265 5.79 4.63 4.90
N PRO A 266 5.85 3.61 4.01
CA PRO A 266 7.01 3.37 3.15
C PRO A 266 7.43 4.59 2.30
N LEU A 267 6.49 5.47 1.96
CA LEU A 267 6.75 6.68 1.15
C LEU A 267 7.66 7.69 1.87
N PHE A 268 7.79 7.60 3.20
CA PHE A 268 8.68 8.44 3.99
C PHE A 268 10.10 7.88 4.13
N MET A 269 10.35 6.66 3.66
CA MET A 269 11.70 6.08 3.68
C MET A 269 12.58 6.86 2.71
N LYS A 270 13.81 7.14 3.13
CA LYS A 270 14.83 7.84 2.36
C LYS A 270 15.65 6.83 1.57
N SER A 271 15.86 7.14 0.29
CA SER A 271 16.80 6.40 -0.56
C SER A 271 17.78 7.35 -1.22
N LYS A 272 18.92 6.81 -1.67
CA LYS A 272 19.98 7.51 -2.38
C LYS A 272 20.36 6.74 -3.62
N ASN A 273 20.75 7.44 -4.67
CA ASN A 273 21.38 6.80 -5.82
C ASN A 273 22.74 6.19 -5.39
N ALA A 274 22.94 4.90 -5.64
CA ALA A 274 24.11 4.15 -5.21
C ALA A 274 25.43 4.70 -5.77
N SER A 275 25.38 5.27 -6.98
CA SER A 275 26.56 5.75 -7.72
C SER A 275 26.92 7.19 -7.37
N THR A 276 25.94 8.03 -7.03
CA THR A 276 26.17 9.48 -6.77
C THR A 276 25.95 9.91 -5.33
N GLY A 277 25.32 9.08 -4.50
CA GLY A 277 24.93 9.44 -3.13
C GLY A 277 23.82 10.49 -3.04
N LYS A 278 23.30 10.99 -4.17
CA LYS A 278 22.22 11.98 -4.19
C LYS A 278 20.90 11.37 -3.72
N SER A 279 20.09 12.17 -3.03
CA SER A 279 18.76 11.79 -2.58
C SER A 279 17.89 11.34 -3.76
N TYR A 280 17.19 10.22 -3.57
CA TYR A 280 16.26 9.65 -4.53
C TYR A 280 14.99 9.28 -3.76
N GLY A 281 13.98 10.14 -3.80
CA GLY A 281 12.73 9.92 -3.08
C GLY A 281 11.58 9.53 -4.00
N VAL A 282 10.38 9.60 -3.44
CA VAL A 282 9.11 9.45 -4.16
C VAL A 282 9.01 10.41 -5.36
N PHE A 283 9.39 11.68 -5.18
CA PHE A 283 9.31 12.69 -6.24
C PHE A 283 10.20 12.34 -7.44
N GLU A 284 11.45 11.94 -7.18
CA GLU A 284 12.35 11.48 -8.24
C GLU A 284 11.86 10.18 -8.88
N THR A 285 11.19 9.31 -8.12
CA THR A 285 10.54 8.10 -8.67
C THR A 285 9.45 8.47 -9.67
N ILE A 286 8.53 9.38 -9.32
CA ILE A 286 7.46 9.83 -10.23
C ILE A 286 8.05 10.44 -11.50
N LYS A 287 9.03 11.34 -11.35
CA LYS A 287 9.71 11.99 -12.47
C LYS A 287 10.40 10.99 -13.39
N ASN A 288 11.09 10.00 -12.81
CA ASN A 288 11.79 8.99 -13.58
C ASN A 288 10.83 7.98 -14.21
N VAL A 289 9.71 7.63 -13.57
CA VAL A 289 8.67 6.83 -14.22
C VAL A 289 8.15 7.54 -15.48
N LEU A 290 7.82 8.84 -15.37
CA LEU A 290 7.41 9.64 -16.54
C LEU A 290 8.48 9.65 -17.63
N LYS A 291 9.76 9.74 -17.26
CA LYS A 291 10.88 9.77 -18.20
C LYS A 291 11.14 8.41 -18.86
N PHE A 292 11.35 7.36 -18.08
CA PHE A 292 11.77 6.04 -18.53
C PHE A 292 10.62 5.22 -19.13
N LYS A 293 9.37 5.49 -18.73
CA LYS A 293 8.19 4.76 -19.21
C LYS A 293 7.30 5.63 -20.12
N MET A 294 7.80 6.79 -20.58
CA MET A 294 7.07 7.73 -21.43
C MET A 294 6.44 7.06 -22.65
N SER A 295 7.19 6.21 -23.35
CA SER A 295 6.70 5.53 -24.57
C SER A 295 5.42 4.73 -24.32
N ILE A 296 5.37 4.02 -23.20
CA ILE A 296 4.21 3.18 -22.84
C ILE A 296 3.03 4.05 -22.41
N ILE A 297 3.29 5.12 -21.64
CA ILE A 297 2.27 6.11 -21.28
C ILE A 297 1.65 6.73 -22.54
N MET A 298 2.47 7.04 -23.54
CA MET A 298 2.04 7.64 -24.80
C MET A 298 1.26 6.66 -25.68
N ILE A 299 1.60 5.38 -25.68
CA ILE A 299 0.80 4.33 -26.31
C ILE A 299 -0.60 4.26 -25.67
N LEU A 300 -0.69 4.25 -24.34
CA LEU A 300 -1.97 4.23 -23.62
C LEU A 300 -2.80 5.49 -23.90
N MET A 301 -2.16 6.66 -23.93
CA MET A 301 -2.82 7.92 -24.29
C MET A 301 -3.38 7.87 -25.72
N SER A 302 -2.61 7.31 -26.66
CA SER A 302 -3.04 7.16 -28.06
C SER A 302 -4.26 6.25 -28.19
N LEU A 303 -4.26 5.12 -27.48
CA LEU A 303 -5.41 4.22 -27.42
C LEU A 303 -6.66 4.92 -26.87
N ASN A 304 -6.51 5.70 -25.80
CA ASN A 304 -7.60 6.47 -25.22
C ASN A 304 -8.18 7.50 -26.20
N ILE A 305 -7.32 8.22 -26.93
CA ILE A 305 -7.73 9.17 -27.97
C ILE A 305 -8.51 8.46 -29.09
N ILE A 306 -8.03 7.31 -29.57
CA ILE A 306 -8.71 6.53 -30.63
C ILE A 306 -10.09 6.06 -30.15
N ILE A 307 -10.20 5.55 -28.92
CA ILE A 307 -11.47 5.11 -28.32
C ILE A 307 -12.44 6.29 -28.22
N SER A 308 -11.96 7.46 -27.78
CA SER A 308 -12.77 8.68 -27.67
C SER A 308 -13.23 9.19 -29.02
N ALA A 309 -12.36 9.17 -30.03
CA ALA A 309 -12.70 9.58 -31.39
C ALA A 309 -13.79 8.67 -31.97
N ASN A 310 -13.66 7.36 -31.80
CA ASN A 310 -14.69 6.41 -32.23
C ASN A 310 -16.04 6.65 -31.56
N LYS A 311 -16.04 6.87 -30.24
CA LYS A 311 -17.27 7.10 -29.46
C LYS A 311 -17.99 8.39 -29.85
N MET A 312 -17.25 9.46 -30.12
CA MET A 312 -17.84 10.79 -30.35
C MET A 312 -18.14 11.07 -31.83
N PHE A 313 -17.30 10.61 -32.75
CA PHE A 313 -17.41 10.98 -34.17
C PHE A 313 -17.48 9.77 -35.13
N GLY A 314 -17.46 8.54 -34.59
CA GLY A 314 -17.62 7.30 -35.36
C GLY A 314 -16.34 6.77 -36.00
N GLY A 315 -16.45 5.58 -36.61
CA GLY A 315 -15.31 4.76 -37.03
C GLY A 315 -14.35 5.42 -38.02
N TYR A 316 -14.84 6.30 -38.90
CA TYR A 316 -13.96 7.03 -39.84
C TYR A 316 -12.94 7.92 -39.11
N THR A 317 -13.38 8.66 -38.09
CA THR A 317 -12.47 9.51 -37.31
C THR A 317 -11.50 8.71 -36.45
N ALA A 318 -11.93 7.54 -35.96
CA ALA A 318 -11.07 6.61 -35.25
C ALA A 318 -9.97 6.08 -36.18
N PHE A 319 -10.32 5.75 -37.43
CA PHE A 319 -9.36 5.34 -38.46
C PHE A 319 -8.34 6.45 -38.77
N VAL A 320 -8.80 7.69 -38.95
CA VAL A 320 -7.89 8.85 -39.12
C VAL A 320 -6.98 9.02 -37.90
N SER A 321 -7.51 8.84 -36.69
CA SER A 321 -6.73 8.91 -35.44
C SER A 321 -5.68 7.81 -35.36
N ILE A 322 -6.00 6.59 -35.82
CA ILE A 322 -5.03 5.49 -35.93
C ILE A 322 -3.89 5.87 -36.87
N ILE A 323 -4.20 6.38 -38.07
CA ILE A 323 -3.17 6.82 -39.03
C ILE A 323 -2.29 7.90 -38.41
N ALA A 324 -2.88 8.89 -37.74
CA ALA A 324 -2.12 9.93 -37.05
C ALA A 324 -1.19 9.37 -35.95
N CYS A 325 -1.66 8.41 -35.15
CA CYS A 325 -0.84 7.76 -34.13
C CYS A 325 0.30 6.94 -34.75
N VAL A 326 0.06 6.25 -35.87
CA VAL A 326 1.10 5.50 -36.60
C VAL A 326 2.15 6.46 -37.15
N LEU A 327 1.74 7.60 -37.74
CA LEU A 327 2.67 8.62 -38.18
C LEU A 327 3.50 9.16 -37.01
N LEU A 328 2.88 9.49 -35.87
CA LEU A 328 3.61 9.94 -34.69
C LEU A 328 4.58 8.87 -34.16
N TYR A 329 4.23 7.59 -34.23
CA TYR A 329 5.09 6.49 -33.81
C TYR A 329 6.40 6.42 -34.61
N PHE A 330 6.32 6.59 -35.95
CA PHE A 330 7.49 6.54 -36.81
C PHE A 330 8.28 7.86 -36.86
N PHE A 331 7.61 9.00 -36.76
CA PHE A 331 8.24 10.32 -36.96
C PHE A 331 8.60 11.05 -35.67
N THR A 332 8.23 10.53 -34.49
CA THR A 332 8.59 11.15 -33.20
C THR A 332 9.35 10.20 -32.29
N SER A 333 10.24 10.76 -31.47
CA SER A 333 10.99 10.00 -30.45
C SER A 333 10.13 9.63 -29.23
N ILE A 334 8.90 10.14 -29.14
CA ILE A 334 8.04 10.04 -27.95
C ILE A 334 7.56 8.59 -27.72
N TYR A 335 7.44 7.80 -28.79
CA TYR A 335 7.02 6.38 -28.72
C TYR A 335 8.20 5.42 -28.61
N GLN A 336 9.43 5.90 -28.76
CA GLN A 336 10.61 5.05 -28.70
C GLN A 336 11.01 4.78 -27.24
N PRO A 337 11.42 3.55 -26.88
CA PRO A 337 11.93 3.25 -25.56
C PRO A 337 13.06 4.22 -25.17
N TYR A 338 13.01 4.75 -23.96
CA TYR A 338 14.04 5.68 -23.48
C TYR A 338 15.40 4.99 -23.38
N THR A 339 16.43 5.57 -24.00
CA THR A 339 17.80 5.08 -23.86
C THR A 339 18.51 5.83 -22.72
N PRO A 340 18.99 5.12 -21.67
CA PRO A 340 19.67 5.76 -20.55
C PRO A 340 20.88 6.57 -21.00
N LYS A 341 21.03 7.78 -20.45
CA LYS A 341 22.17 8.68 -20.68
C LYS A 341 23.10 8.67 -19.46
N GLY A 342 24.35 9.12 -19.62
CA GLY A 342 25.32 9.17 -18.51
C GLY A 342 24.84 9.96 -17.28
N ILE A 343 24.00 10.98 -17.50
CA ILE A 343 23.35 11.78 -16.45
C ILE A 343 22.33 11.00 -15.59
N ASP A 344 21.88 9.84 -16.06
CA ASP A 344 20.88 9.02 -15.37
C ASP A 344 21.50 8.07 -14.34
N HIS A 345 22.84 7.96 -14.37
CA HIS A 345 23.62 7.10 -13.48
C HIS A 345 23.11 5.65 -13.47
N SER A 346 22.52 5.20 -14.59
CA SER A 346 22.13 3.83 -14.81
C SER A 346 23.36 2.97 -15.08
N THR A 347 23.40 1.79 -14.47
CA THR A 347 24.48 0.81 -14.64
C THR A 347 23.96 -0.39 -15.44
N PHE A 348 24.88 -1.09 -16.10
CA PHE A 348 24.58 -2.32 -16.81
C PHE A 348 24.28 -3.47 -15.84
N GLY A 349 23.27 -4.27 -16.16
CA GLY A 349 22.90 -5.48 -15.42
C GLY A 349 21.91 -5.27 -14.27
N LEU A 350 21.14 -6.31 -14.00
CA LEU A 350 20.23 -6.38 -12.87
C LEU A 350 20.96 -6.95 -11.65
N GLY A 351 20.65 -6.42 -10.49
CA GLY A 351 20.98 -7.01 -9.20
C GLY A 351 19.92 -8.03 -8.80
N ASP A 352 20.00 -8.48 -7.56
CA ASP A 352 19.06 -9.46 -7.04
C ASP A 352 17.70 -8.80 -6.70
N TYR A 353 16.61 -9.47 -7.07
CA TYR A 353 15.25 -9.10 -6.67
C TYR A 353 14.84 -9.74 -5.34
N THR A 354 15.66 -10.63 -4.78
CA THR A 354 15.40 -11.21 -3.47
C THR A 354 15.32 -10.12 -2.42
N GLN A 355 14.30 -10.24 -1.56
CA GLN A 355 14.21 -9.42 -0.37
C GLN A 355 15.42 -9.67 0.54
N THR A 356 15.91 -8.60 1.16
CA THR A 356 16.98 -8.72 2.16
C THR A 356 16.51 -9.55 3.34
N GLU A 357 17.30 -10.54 3.74
CA GLU A 357 16.97 -11.41 4.85
C GLU A 357 16.96 -10.62 6.18
N LYS A 358 15.90 -10.82 6.96
CA LYS A 358 15.75 -10.27 8.31
C LYS A 358 15.30 -11.40 9.21
N ILE A 359 16.25 -11.92 9.99
CA ILE A 359 15.96 -13.00 10.94
C ILE A 359 15.30 -12.39 12.18
N CYS A 360 14.03 -12.70 12.36
CA CYS A 360 13.34 -12.44 13.63
C CYS A 360 13.77 -13.49 14.64
N ILE A 361 14.75 -13.15 15.46
CA ILE A 361 15.07 -13.95 16.64
C ILE A 361 14.10 -13.45 17.71
N PRO A 362 13.13 -14.28 18.16
CA PRO A 362 12.31 -13.90 19.30
C PRO A 362 13.25 -13.59 20.45
N THR A 363 13.09 -12.42 21.08
CA THR A 363 13.81 -12.08 22.30
C THR A 363 13.63 -13.26 23.25
N ALA A 364 14.74 -13.87 23.67
CA ALA A 364 14.75 -15.06 24.51
C ALA A 364 13.66 -14.97 25.57
N GLU A 365 12.78 -15.98 25.57
CA GLU A 365 11.66 -16.17 26.47
C GLU A 365 11.88 -15.44 27.81
N ALA A 366 11.08 -14.40 28.07
CA ALA A 366 10.66 -14.17 29.43
C ALA A 366 9.93 -15.46 29.82
N LYS A 367 10.68 -16.40 30.44
CA LYS A 367 10.28 -17.77 30.83
C LYS A 367 8.79 -18.01 30.61
N ALA A 368 8.45 -18.70 29.52
CA ALA A 368 7.07 -19.03 29.20
C ALA A 368 6.38 -19.56 30.46
N GLU A 369 5.34 -18.84 30.91
CA GLU A 369 4.48 -19.38 31.95
C GLU A 369 3.86 -20.68 31.45
N PRO A 370 3.70 -21.69 32.33
CA PRO A 370 2.96 -22.89 32.00
C PRO A 370 1.58 -22.52 31.47
N SER A 371 1.15 -23.20 30.41
CA SER A 371 -0.15 -22.94 29.78
C SER A 371 -1.28 -22.99 30.81
N LEU A 372 -2.41 -22.33 30.53
CA LEU A 372 -3.56 -22.32 31.43
C LEU A 372 -4.03 -23.76 31.79
N ILE A 373 -3.83 -24.71 30.86
CA ILE A 373 -4.05 -26.15 31.07
C ILE A 373 -3.05 -26.73 32.08
N GLU A 374 -1.76 -26.40 31.94
CA GLU A 374 -0.68 -26.88 32.81
C GLU A 374 -0.78 -26.27 34.22
N LYS A 375 -1.27 -25.03 34.35
CA LYS A 375 -1.63 -24.42 35.64
C LYS A 375 -2.85 -25.11 36.29
N ILE A 376 -3.87 -25.44 35.49
CA ILE A 376 -5.05 -26.20 35.96
C ILE A 376 -4.65 -27.62 36.40
N GLU A 377 -3.83 -28.34 35.63
CA GLU A 377 -3.32 -29.67 36.00
C GLU A 377 -2.53 -29.65 37.31
N ASN A 378 -1.73 -28.62 37.53
CA ASN A 378 -0.97 -28.45 38.77
C ASN A 378 -1.86 -28.07 39.97
N LEU A 379 -2.96 -27.32 39.75
CA LEU A 379 -3.95 -26.99 40.79
C LEU A 379 -4.78 -28.21 41.23
N PHE A 380 -5.04 -29.16 40.33
CA PHE A 380 -5.80 -30.38 40.61
C PHE A 380 -4.92 -31.61 40.95
N GLY A 381 -3.64 -31.40 41.26
CA GLY A 381 -2.76 -32.48 41.75
C GLY A 381 -2.42 -33.53 40.68
N GLY A 382 -2.23 -33.11 39.43
CA GLY A 382 -1.74 -33.94 38.34
C GLY A 382 -0.35 -34.52 38.63
N SER A 383 -0.32 -35.64 39.35
CA SER A 383 0.85 -36.47 39.54
C SER A 383 1.38 -36.89 38.17
N LYS A 384 2.52 -36.30 37.76
CA LYS A 384 3.38 -36.87 36.71
C LYS A 384 3.78 -38.27 37.17
N ARG A 385 3.01 -39.29 36.78
CA ARG A 385 3.48 -40.67 36.66
C ARG A 385 4.64 -40.65 35.66
N ARG A 386 5.86 -40.48 36.16
CA ARG A 386 7.09 -40.80 35.44
C ARG A 386 7.00 -42.28 35.06
N ARG A 387 6.69 -42.57 33.79
CA ARG A 387 7.07 -43.86 33.20
C ARG A 387 8.56 -43.76 32.86
N LYS A 388 9.34 -44.61 33.51
CA LYS A 388 10.66 -45.06 33.04
C LYS A 388 10.50 -45.83 31.74
#